data_AF-A0A8J2KHW6-F1
#
_entry.id   AF-A0A8J2KHW6-F1
#
_cell.length_a   1.000
_cell.length_b   1.000
_cell.length_c   1.000
_cell.angle_alpha   90.00
_cell.angle_beta   90.00
_cell.angle_gamma   90.00
#
_symmetry.space_group_name_H-M   'P 1'
#
loop_
_entity.id
_entity.type
_entity.pdbx_description
1 polymer ?
#
loop_
_entity_poly.entity_id
_entity_poly.type
_entity_poly.pdbx_seq_one_letter_code
_entity_poly.pdbx_strand_id
1 'polypeptide(L)'
;MMASRLGSLKSSSSVISIKIKLTNRVLPCLSFEIESETERSNSVCLHDIPVTIITRSHWKEYQEPDLPEFNISLAMPELKSVRASLERIKSGGSRLSVVATPDGSLSFSIDGFTVTSTVKFTNLRVFDIGEDNQENQRTNSRPRSNRQRKSTTINSTINDRESNNYKVEIDTKHFMQLIPAEDQKPDSFIC
;
A
#
# COMPACT_ATOMS: atom_id res chain seq x y z
N MET A 1 -4.24 -12.49 -17.39
CA MET A 1 -5.35 -13.44 -17.65
C MET A 1 -5.57 -14.37 -16.44
N MET A 2 -5.64 -13.83 -15.21
CA MET A 2 -5.89 -14.59 -13.97
C MET A 2 -7.21 -14.19 -13.29
N ALA A 3 -7.71 -12.98 -13.54
CA ALA A 3 -8.89 -12.42 -12.87
C ALA A 3 -10.23 -13.12 -13.18
N SER A 4 -10.30 -13.97 -14.22
CA SER A 4 -11.53 -14.67 -14.62
C SER A 4 -11.67 -16.09 -14.06
N ARG A 5 -10.62 -16.68 -13.48
CA ARG A 5 -10.61 -18.10 -13.08
C ARG A 5 -11.20 -18.37 -11.70
N LEU A 6 -11.37 -17.34 -10.87
CA LEU A 6 -11.86 -17.43 -9.49
C LEU A 6 -13.13 -16.58 -9.27
N GLY A 7 -13.92 -16.34 -10.33
CA GLY A 7 -15.18 -15.58 -10.23
C GLY A 7 -16.19 -16.18 -9.24
N SER A 8 -16.10 -17.49 -8.98
CA SER A 8 -16.88 -18.21 -7.96
C SER A 8 -16.58 -17.80 -6.52
N LEU A 9 -15.40 -17.23 -6.24
CA LEU A 9 -15.07 -16.68 -4.92
C LEU A 9 -15.69 -15.29 -4.69
N LYS A 10 -16.13 -14.61 -5.75
CA LYS A 10 -16.76 -13.29 -5.62
C LYS A 10 -18.16 -13.37 -5.01
N SER A 11 -18.82 -14.53 -5.06
CA SER A 11 -20.06 -14.80 -4.33
C SER A 11 -19.76 -15.31 -2.91
N SER A 12 -18.95 -14.55 -2.15
CA SER A 12 -18.44 -14.92 -0.82
C SER A 12 -19.54 -15.18 0.23
N SER A 13 -20.80 -14.84 -0.04
CA SER A 13 -21.91 -14.97 0.90
C SER A 13 -22.33 -16.43 1.17
N SER A 14 -21.84 -17.40 0.40
CA SER A 14 -22.23 -18.82 0.54
C SER A 14 -21.04 -19.78 0.70
N VAL A 15 -19.79 -19.29 0.79
CA VAL A 15 -18.60 -20.16 0.87
C VAL A 15 -18.28 -20.49 2.33
N ILE A 16 -18.16 -21.77 2.64
CA ILE A 16 -17.84 -22.29 3.99
C ILE A 16 -16.33 -22.44 4.15
N SER A 17 -15.70 -23.13 3.18
CA SER A 17 -14.30 -23.51 3.28
C SER A 17 -13.61 -23.49 1.91
N ILE A 18 -12.32 -23.15 1.91
CA ILE A 18 -11.48 -23.17 0.72
C ILE A 18 -10.22 -23.94 1.05
N LYS A 19 -9.90 -24.93 0.23
CA LYS A 19 -8.68 -25.74 0.34
C LYS A 19 -7.88 -25.60 -0.94
N ILE A 20 -6.65 -25.11 -0.80
CA ILE A 20 -5.75 -24.86 -1.91
C ILE A 20 -4.68 -25.96 -1.90
N LYS A 21 -4.50 -26.65 -3.03
CA LYS A 21 -3.53 -27.74 -3.18
C LYS A 21 -2.70 -27.52 -4.44
N LEU A 22 -1.39 -27.72 -4.32
CA LEU A 22 -0.56 -27.91 -5.52
C LEU A 22 -0.67 -29.37 -5.94
N THR A 23 -1.26 -29.62 -7.10
CA THR A 23 -1.42 -30.97 -7.65
C THR A 23 -0.64 -31.10 -8.96
N ASN A 24 -0.13 -32.31 -9.22
CA ASN A 24 0.53 -32.61 -10.49
C ASN A 24 -0.30 -33.69 -11.20
N ARG A 25 -1.20 -33.24 -12.09
CA ARG A 25 -2.07 -34.12 -12.88
C ARG A 25 -1.41 -34.37 -14.23
N VAL A 26 -1.90 -33.71 -15.28
CA VAL A 26 -1.26 -33.67 -16.62
C VAL A 26 -0.24 -32.53 -16.69
N LEU A 27 -0.50 -31.44 -15.95
CA LEU A 27 0.37 -30.29 -15.74
C LEU A 27 0.34 -29.93 -14.25
N PRO A 28 1.35 -29.20 -13.73
CA PRO A 28 1.28 -28.65 -12.38
C PRO A 28 0.15 -27.62 -12.30
N CYS A 29 -0.78 -27.85 -11.37
CA CYS A 29 -1.97 -27.03 -11.19
C CYS A 29 -2.09 -26.61 -9.72
N LEU A 30 -2.52 -25.37 -9.51
CA LEU A 30 -3.05 -24.92 -8.24
C LEU A 30 -4.55 -25.24 -8.23
N SER A 31 -4.92 -26.27 -7.48
CA SER A 31 -6.29 -26.77 -7.35
C SER A 31 -6.98 -26.09 -6.16
N PHE A 32 -8.14 -25.48 -6.43
CA PHE A 32 -9.01 -24.86 -5.43
C PHE A 32 -10.23 -25.74 -5.23
N GLU A 33 -10.37 -26.31 -4.04
CA GLU A 33 -11.52 -27.06 -3.58
C GLU A 33 -12.35 -26.13 -2.69
N ILE A 34 -13.48 -25.66 -3.22
CA ILE A 34 -14.34 -24.66 -2.59
C ILE A 34 -15.63 -25.36 -2.14
N GLU A 35 -15.91 -25.32 -0.85
CA GLU A 35 -17.13 -25.83 -0.26
C GLU A 35 -18.10 -24.68 -0.02
N SER A 36 -19.31 -24.78 -0.56
CA SER A 36 -20.34 -23.74 -0.44
C SER A 36 -21.64 -24.33 0.07
N GLU A 37 -22.24 -23.66 1.04
CA GLU A 37 -23.59 -23.93 1.54
C GLU A 37 -24.57 -23.08 0.76
N THR A 38 -25.44 -23.71 -0.01
CA THR A 38 -26.60 -23.04 -0.62
C THR A 38 -27.85 -23.51 0.11
N GLU A 39 -28.91 -22.68 0.14
CA GLU A 39 -30.20 -22.99 0.80
C GLU A 39 -30.81 -24.37 0.49
N ARG A 40 -30.37 -25.02 -0.60
CA ARG A 40 -30.87 -26.32 -1.06
C ARG A 40 -29.88 -27.48 -0.92
N SER A 41 -28.57 -27.24 -0.72
CA SER A 41 -27.54 -28.29 -0.64
C SER A 41 -26.14 -27.74 -0.39
N ASN A 42 -25.27 -28.59 0.18
CA ASN A 42 -23.82 -28.39 0.16
C ASN A 42 -23.27 -28.76 -1.22
N SER A 43 -22.54 -27.83 -1.84
CA SER A 43 -21.88 -28.04 -3.12
C SER A 43 -20.37 -27.92 -2.96
N VAL A 44 -19.63 -28.80 -3.64
CA VAL A 44 -18.16 -28.75 -3.69
C VAL A 44 -17.75 -28.45 -5.13
N CYS A 45 -17.06 -27.34 -5.32
CA CYS A 45 -16.56 -26.90 -6.62
C CYS A 45 -15.04 -27.05 -6.68
N LEU A 46 -14.52 -27.75 -7.69
CA LEU A 46 -13.08 -27.92 -7.92
C LEU A 46 -12.63 -27.08 -9.12
N HIS A 47 -11.63 -26.21 -8.92
CA HIS A 47 -11.04 -25.39 -9.97
C HIS A 47 -9.54 -25.66 -10.08
N ASP A 48 -9.11 -26.19 -11.22
CA ASP A 48 -7.69 -26.41 -11.51
C ASP A 48 -7.12 -25.28 -12.36
N ILE A 49 -6.18 -24.53 -11.80
CA ILE A 49 -5.48 -23.44 -12.50
C ILE A 49 -4.06 -23.93 -12.84
N PRO A 50 -3.71 -24.12 -14.13
CA PRO A 50 -2.34 -24.46 -14.52
C PRO A 50 -1.35 -23.40 -14.05
N VAL A 51 -0.25 -23.84 -13.45
CA VAL A 51 0.83 -22.97 -12.94
C VAL A 51 2.15 -23.32 -13.59
N THR A 52 3.07 -22.37 -13.64
CA THR A 52 4.45 -22.60 -14.07
C THR A 52 5.34 -22.66 -12.84
N ILE A 53 6.13 -23.72 -12.70
CA ILE A 53 7.07 -23.87 -11.58
C ILE A 53 8.32 -23.03 -11.89
N ILE A 54 8.60 -22.05 -11.05
CA ILE A 54 9.82 -21.24 -11.14
C ILE A 54 10.98 -22.04 -10.53
N THR A 55 12.00 -22.32 -11.33
CA THR A 55 13.21 -23.03 -10.87
C THR A 55 14.05 -22.14 -9.94
N ARG A 56 14.80 -22.77 -9.02
CA ARG A 56 15.62 -22.07 -8.03
C ARG A 56 16.63 -21.07 -8.61
N SER A 57 17.07 -21.28 -9.86
CA SER A 57 17.98 -20.36 -10.55
C SER A 57 17.37 -18.97 -10.73
N HIS A 58 16.06 -18.88 -10.96
CA HIS A 58 15.35 -17.62 -11.22
C HIS A 58 14.78 -16.99 -9.94
N TRP A 59 14.91 -17.63 -8.77
CA TRP A 59 14.33 -17.10 -7.53
C TRP A 59 14.85 -15.71 -7.15
N LYS A 60 16.09 -15.39 -7.55
CA LYS A 60 16.68 -14.07 -7.34
C LYS A 60 15.90 -12.94 -8.03
N GLU A 61 15.21 -13.23 -9.13
CA GLU A 61 14.41 -12.25 -9.87
C GLU A 61 13.05 -11.97 -9.22
N TYR A 62 12.63 -12.81 -8.28
CA TYR A 62 11.36 -12.70 -7.54
C TYR A 62 11.59 -12.32 -6.07
N GLN A 63 12.79 -11.84 -5.73
CA GLN A 63 13.08 -11.33 -4.40
C GLN A 63 12.31 -10.02 -4.17
N GLU A 64 11.87 -9.80 -2.94
CA GLU A 64 11.26 -8.55 -2.52
C GLU A 64 12.21 -7.38 -2.83
N PRO A 65 11.73 -6.30 -3.48
CA PRO A 65 12.58 -5.17 -3.79
C PRO A 65 13.01 -4.47 -2.50
N ASP A 66 14.28 -4.03 -2.46
CA ASP A 66 14.78 -3.24 -1.34
C ASP A 66 13.98 -1.94 -1.24
N LEU A 67 13.49 -1.65 -0.03
CA LEU A 67 12.72 -0.45 0.24
C LEU A 67 13.69 0.74 0.37
N PRO A 68 13.62 1.75 -0.53
CA PRO A 68 14.52 2.89 -0.46
C PRO A 68 14.18 3.78 0.74
N GLU A 69 15.16 4.57 1.21
CA GLU A 69 14.90 5.59 2.23
C GLU A 69 13.86 6.61 1.75
N PHE A 70 12.85 6.86 2.58
CA PHE A 70 11.79 7.81 2.28
C PHE A 70 12.18 9.22 2.74
N ASN A 71 11.82 10.24 1.96
CA ASN A 71 12.01 11.64 2.36
C ASN A 71 10.87 12.16 3.26
N ILE A 72 9.68 11.59 3.11
CA ILE A 72 8.48 11.94 3.89
C ILE A 72 7.53 10.74 3.94
N SER A 73 6.93 10.51 5.10
CA SER A 73 5.91 9.47 5.30
C SER A 73 4.62 10.12 5.79
N LEU A 74 3.53 9.95 5.02
CA LEU A 74 2.22 10.51 5.33
C LEU A 74 1.17 9.39 5.39
N ALA A 75 0.24 9.49 6.34
CA ALA A 75 -0.93 8.64 6.36
C ALA A 75 -1.80 8.91 5.13
N MET A 76 -2.10 7.86 4.38
CA MET A 76 -2.96 7.96 3.21
C MET A 76 -4.39 8.34 3.63
N PRO A 77 -5.03 9.35 2.99
CA PRO A 77 -6.44 9.64 3.19
C PRO A 77 -7.32 8.47 2.71
N GLU A 78 -8.62 8.56 2.97
CA GLU A 78 -9.57 7.52 2.56
C GLU A 78 -9.45 7.21 1.06
N LEU A 79 -9.03 5.98 0.74
CA LEU A 79 -8.74 5.54 -0.63
C LEU A 79 -9.94 5.72 -1.57
N LYS A 80 -11.16 5.59 -1.05
CA LYS A 80 -12.41 5.87 -1.78
C LYS A 80 -12.50 7.32 -2.23
N SER A 81 -12.22 8.26 -1.33
CA SER A 81 -12.23 9.69 -1.61
C SER A 81 -11.11 10.06 -2.59
N VAL A 82 -9.92 9.48 -2.40
CA VAL A 82 -8.79 9.64 -3.33
C VAL A 82 -9.17 9.16 -4.73
N ARG A 83 -9.70 7.93 -4.84
CA ARG A 83 -10.14 7.35 -6.12
C ARG A 83 -11.22 8.20 -6.78
N ALA A 84 -12.25 8.60 -6.04
CA ALA A 84 -13.33 9.44 -6.57
C ALA A 84 -12.84 10.80 -7.05
N SER A 85 -11.85 11.38 -6.36
CA SER A 85 -11.26 12.66 -6.75
C SER A 85 -10.37 12.51 -7.98
N LEU A 86 -9.55 11.45 -8.04
CA LEU A 86 -8.71 11.14 -9.19
C LEU A 86 -9.53 10.79 -10.45
N GLU A 87 -10.64 10.07 -10.29
CA GLU A 87 -11.59 9.80 -11.38
C GLU A 87 -12.15 11.07 -12.02
N ARG A 88 -12.32 12.15 -11.25
CA ARG A 88 -12.79 13.44 -11.78
C ARG A 88 -11.72 14.18 -12.58
N ILE A 89 -10.44 14.00 -12.22
CA ILE A 89 -9.33 14.74 -12.84
C ILE A 89 -8.58 13.92 -13.92
N LYS A 90 -8.75 12.60 -13.98
CA LYS A 90 -8.04 11.71 -14.91
C LYS A 90 -8.27 12.03 -16.39
N SER A 91 -9.38 12.69 -16.73
CA SER A 91 -9.68 13.11 -18.12
C SER A 91 -8.74 14.20 -18.62
N GLY A 92 -8.02 14.88 -17.71
CA GLY A 92 -7.11 15.97 -18.05
C GLY A 92 -5.77 15.53 -18.65
N GLY A 93 -5.26 14.33 -18.33
CA GLY A 93 -3.92 13.92 -18.77
C GLY A 93 -3.44 12.56 -18.23
N SER A 94 -2.33 12.06 -18.78
CA SER A 94 -1.74 10.76 -18.41
C SER A 94 -0.73 10.81 -17.27
N ARG A 95 -0.25 12.01 -16.90
CA ARG A 95 0.72 12.22 -15.83
C ARG A 95 0.05 12.80 -14.60
N LEU A 96 0.27 12.14 -13.46
CA LEU A 96 -0.18 12.56 -12.15
C LEU A 96 1.04 13.04 -11.34
N SER A 97 1.02 14.31 -10.95
CA SER A 97 1.95 14.88 -9.99
C SER A 97 1.41 14.67 -8.58
N VAL A 98 2.17 13.98 -7.74
CA VAL A 98 1.90 13.81 -6.31
C VAL A 98 2.84 14.71 -5.53
N VAL A 99 2.29 15.61 -4.72
CA VAL A 99 3.06 16.53 -3.88
C VAL A 99 2.71 16.28 -2.42
N ALA A 100 3.72 15.97 -1.62
CA ALA A 100 3.61 15.74 -0.19
C ALA A 100 4.38 16.82 0.57
N THR A 101 3.81 17.32 1.64
CA THR A 101 4.38 18.42 2.42
C THR A 101 4.48 18.04 3.91
N PRO A 102 5.55 18.45 4.64
CA PRO A 102 5.76 18.10 6.04
C PRO A 102 4.67 18.60 7.01
N ASP A 103 3.82 19.54 6.61
CA ASP A 103 2.66 20.00 7.36
C ASP A 103 1.47 19.03 7.31
N GLY A 104 1.62 17.88 6.65
CA GLY A 104 0.54 16.90 6.51
C GLY A 104 -0.45 17.25 5.40
N SER A 105 0.02 17.90 4.33
CA SER A 105 -0.77 18.07 3.11
C SER A 105 -0.28 17.12 2.00
N LEU A 106 -1.23 16.51 1.29
CA LEU A 106 -1.00 15.66 0.11
C LEU A 106 -1.83 16.20 -1.04
N SER A 107 -1.20 16.45 -2.18
CA SER A 107 -1.86 17.04 -3.35
C SER A 107 -1.63 16.19 -4.59
N PHE A 108 -2.69 16.00 -5.36
CA PHE A 108 -2.71 15.29 -6.63
C PHE A 108 -3.04 16.29 -7.73
N SER A 109 -2.10 16.51 -8.65
CA SER A 109 -2.26 17.45 -9.75
C SER A 109 -2.12 16.72 -11.08
N ILE A 110 -3.07 16.92 -11.98
CA ILE A 110 -2.98 16.47 -13.37
C ILE A 110 -2.92 17.72 -14.24
N ASP A 111 -1.82 17.83 -14.98
CA ASP A 111 -1.66 18.89 -15.97
C ASP A 111 -2.24 18.43 -17.30
N GLY A 112 -3.23 19.16 -17.77
CA GLY A 112 -3.93 18.89 -19.00
C GLY A 112 -3.74 20.00 -20.02
N PHE A 113 -4.12 19.73 -21.27
CA PHE A 113 -3.92 20.70 -22.36
C PHE A 113 -4.63 22.03 -22.12
N THR A 114 -5.82 21.99 -21.49
CA THR A 114 -6.66 23.18 -21.29
C THR A 114 -6.72 23.65 -19.84
N VAL A 115 -6.66 22.72 -18.88
CA VAL A 115 -6.84 23.02 -17.45
C VAL A 115 -5.94 22.10 -16.63
N THR A 116 -5.20 22.68 -15.69
CA THR A 116 -4.52 21.94 -14.62
C THR A 116 -5.49 21.72 -13.46
N SER A 117 -5.81 20.47 -13.16
CA SER A 117 -6.72 20.13 -12.07
C SER A 117 -5.92 19.64 -10.87
N THR A 118 -6.14 20.22 -9.69
CA THR A 118 -5.45 19.86 -8.44
C THR A 118 -6.45 19.52 -7.35
N VAL A 119 -6.23 18.39 -6.68
CA VAL A 119 -6.96 17.93 -5.50
C VAL A 119 -6.01 17.97 -4.32
N LYS A 120 -6.38 18.66 -3.25
CA LYS A 120 -5.57 18.78 -2.04
C LYS A 120 -6.27 18.13 -0.85
N PHE A 121 -5.56 17.26 -0.16
CA PHE A 121 -5.91 16.69 1.13
C PHE A 121 -5.03 17.34 2.20
N THR A 122 -5.63 17.76 3.31
CA THR A 122 -4.93 18.42 4.44
C THR A 122 -5.20 17.67 5.74
N ASN A 123 -4.43 17.98 6.78
CA ASN A 123 -4.54 17.37 8.12
C ASN A 123 -4.24 15.86 8.12
N LEU A 124 -3.29 15.41 7.30
CA LEU A 124 -2.79 14.04 7.33
C LEU A 124 -1.75 13.87 8.43
N ARG A 125 -1.69 12.66 9.02
CA ARG A 125 -0.66 12.34 10.01
C ARG A 125 0.68 12.15 9.31
N VAL A 126 1.70 12.86 9.77
CA VAL A 126 3.09 12.70 9.32
C VAL A 126 3.76 11.70 10.26
N PHE A 127 4.50 10.76 9.69
CA PHE A 127 5.32 9.82 10.45
C PHE A 127 6.77 10.28 10.41
N ASP A 128 7.40 10.35 11.58
CA ASP A 128 8.82 10.63 11.69
C ASP A 128 9.62 9.45 11.15
N ILE A 129 10.61 9.75 10.32
CA ILE A 129 11.53 8.75 9.76
C ILE A 129 12.61 8.50 10.82
N GLY A 130 12.33 7.56 11.74
CA GLY A 130 13.16 7.16 12.89
C GLY A 130 12.28 6.99 14.14
N GLU A 131 12.28 5.89 14.90
CA GLU A 131 13.25 4.83 15.14
C GLU A 131 12.47 3.51 15.39
N ASP A 132 12.54 2.53 14.48
CA ASP A 132 12.17 1.14 14.80
C ASP A 132 13.33 0.23 14.46
N ASN A 133 14.42 0.34 15.24
CA ASN A 133 15.54 -0.60 15.16
C ASN A 133 16.37 -0.67 16.44
N GLN A 134 15.75 -0.76 17.64
CA GLN A 134 16.43 -1.33 18.83
C GLN A 134 15.45 -2.00 19.80
N GLU A 135 14.80 -3.11 19.42
CA GLU A 135 14.33 -4.11 20.40
C GLU A 135 15.16 -5.39 20.27
N ASN A 136 16.42 -5.32 20.70
CA ASN A 136 17.17 -6.49 21.17
C ASN A 136 18.51 -6.05 21.76
N GLN A 137 18.51 -5.71 23.06
CA GLN A 137 19.40 -6.33 24.05
C GLN A 137 19.29 -5.67 25.43
N ARG A 138 18.95 -6.51 26.42
CA ARG A 138 19.38 -6.48 27.83
C ARG A 138 18.88 -5.31 28.69
N THR A 139 17.90 -5.60 29.57
CA THR A 139 17.85 -4.96 30.89
C THR A 139 17.50 -5.97 31.97
N ASN A 140 18.51 -6.72 32.41
CA ASN A 140 18.54 -7.20 33.79
C ASN A 140 19.28 -6.13 34.62
N SER A 141 18.71 -5.78 35.77
CA SER A 141 19.27 -5.05 36.93
C SER A 141 19.20 -3.49 37.03
N ARG A 142 18.25 -3.07 37.88
CA ARG A 142 18.27 -2.07 38.99
C ARG A 142 18.55 -0.57 38.74
N PRO A 143 17.84 0.33 39.48
CA PRO A 143 17.92 1.78 39.30
C PRO A 143 18.92 2.45 40.25
N ARG A 144 19.54 3.58 39.84
CA ARG A 144 20.10 4.58 40.78
C ARG A 144 20.39 5.97 40.16
N SER A 145 19.74 6.96 40.77
CA SER A 145 20.16 8.35 41.09
C SER A 145 20.61 9.37 40.01
N ASN A 146 19.83 10.44 39.92
CA ASN A 146 20.19 11.88 40.02
C ASN A 146 21.48 12.40 39.34
N ARG A 147 21.35 13.31 38.35
CA ARG A 147 22.07 14.62 38.34
C ARG A 147 21.73 15.55 37.16
N GLN A 148 21.31 16.77 37.53
CA GLN A 148 21.65 18.10 36.96
C GLN A 148 21.49 18.41 35.46
N ARG A 149 20.53 19.33 35.23
CA ARG A 149 20.59 20.53 34.38
C ARG A 149 21.92 20.78 33.66
N LYS A 150 21.86 20.95 32.33
CA LYS A 150 22.54 22.07 31.64
C LYS A 150 21.82 22.44 30.36
N SER A 151 21.33 23.68 30.38
CA SER A 151 20.92 24.47 29.23
C SER A 151 22.06 24.56 28.22
N THR A 152 21.78 24.39 26.94
CA THR A 152 22.63 24.95 25.87
C THR A 152 21.71 25.49 24.79
N THR A 153 21.64 26.81 24.78
CA THR A 153 21.15 27.65 23.70
C THR A 153 21.83 27.26 22.39
N ILE A 154 21.04 26.96 21.36
CA ILE A 154 21.47 27.17 19.98
C ILE A 154 20.46 28.12 19.36
N ASN A 155 20.90 29.38 19.23
CA ASN A 155 20.28 30.38 18.38
C ASN A 155 20.85 30.27 16.96
N SER A 156 20.12 30.85 16.02
CA SER A 156 20.40 31.02 14.57
C SER A 156 20.06 29.79 13.73
N THR A 157 19.30 29.89 12.63
CA THR A 157 19.20 31.03 11.70
C THR A 157 17.84 31.01 11.01
N ILE A 158 17.18 32.16 10.98
CA ILE A 158 16.10 32.49 10.04
C ILE A 158 16.73 32.39 8.65
N ASN A 159 16.38 31.34 7.90
CA ASN A 159 16.61 31.27 6.45
C ASN A 159 15.36 30.69 5.81
N ASP A 160 14.74 31.52 4.99
CA ASP A 160 13.74 31.30 3.95
C ASP A 160 13.07 29.91 3.88
N ARG A 161 11.79 29.89 4.26
CA ARG A 161 10.84 28.81 4.02
C ARG A 161 10.56 28.66 2.52
N GLU A 162 11.49 28.13 1.75
CA GLU A 162 11.08 27.35 0.59
C GLU A 162 10.38 26.11 1.15
N SER A 163 9.07 26.02 0.95
CA SER A 163 8.28 24.89 1.41
C SER A 163 8.91 23.61 0.85
N ASN A 164 9.52 22.79 1.72
CA ASN A 164 10.08 21.48 1.37
C ASN A 164 8.95 20.57 0.89
N ASN A 165 8.48 20.80 -0.33
CA ASN A 165 7.42 20.08 -0.99
C ASN A 165 8.08 18.96 -1.79
N TYR A 166 7.82 17.71 -1.40
CA TYR A 166 8.31 16.55 -2.11
C TYR A 166 7.36 16.22 -3.26
N LYS A 167 7.84 16.31 -4.50
CA LYS A 167 7.04 16.07 -5.71
C LYS A 167 7.54 14.83 -6.45
N VAL A 168 6.61 13.97 -6.86
CA VAL A 168 6.86 12.82 -7.73
C VAL A 168 5.85 12.83 -8.88
N GLU A 169 6.28 12.44 -10.09
CA GLU A 169 5.39 12.25 -11.23
C GLU A 169 5.23 10.75 -11.54
N ILE A 170 3.99 10.31 -11.65
CA ILE A 170 3.62 8.92 -11.93
C ILE A 170 2.56 8.85 -13.02
N ASP A 171 2.45 7.69 -13.67
CA ASP A 171 1.38 7.45 -14.63
C ASP A 171 0.04 7.28 -13.91
N THR A 172 -0.97 8.03 -14.36
CA THR A 172 -2.30 8.04 -13.73
C THR A 172 -2.95 6.66 -13.77
N LYS A 173 -2.78 5.88 -14.83
CA LYS A 173 -3.40 4.55 -14.96
C LYS A 173 -2.76 3.56 -14.01
N HIS A 174 -1.44 3.57 -13.89
CA HIS A 174 -0.73 2.72 -12.92
C HIS A 174 -1.16 3.04 -11.49
N PHE A 175 -1.21 4.31 -11.12
CA PHE A 175 -1.64 4.70 -9.77
C PHE A 175 -3.10 4.31 -9.48
N MET A 176 -4.00 4.50 -10.45
CA MET A 176 -5.41 4.11 -10.31
C MET A 176 -5.64 2.59 -10.20
N GLN A 177 -4.74 1.77 -10.77
CA GLN A 177 -4.79 0.31 -10.61
C GLN A 177 -4.39 -0.14 -9.20
N LEU A 178 -3.57 0.65 -8.49
CA LEU A 178 -3.15 0.36 -7.12
C LEU A 178 -4.22 0.72 -6.09
N ILE A 179 -5.14 1.63 -6.41
CA ILE A 179 -6.19 2.03 -5.48
C ILE A 179 -7.41 1.11 -5.66
N PRO A 180 -7.72 0.23 -4.69
CA PRO A 180 -8.84 -0.70 -4.78
C PRO A 180 -10.18 0.04 -4.96
N ALA A 181 -11.16 -0.64 -5.55
CA ALA A 181 -12.51 -0.10 -5.77
C ALA A 181 -13.41 -0.28 -4.55
N GLU A 182 -13.03 -1.19 -3.66
CA GLU A 182 -13.85 -1.67 -2.55
C GLU A 182 -13.62 -0.89 -1.26
N ASP A 183 -14.62 -0.90 -0.39
CA ASP A 183 -14.70 -0.19 0.90
C ASP A 183 -13.73 -0.74 1.98
N GLN A 184 -12.70 -1.50 1.63
CA GLN A 184 -11.71 -1.96 2.60
C GLN A 184 -10.69 -0.86 2.90
N LYS A 185 -10.83 -0.25 4.07
CA LYS A 185 -9.79 0.56 4.68
C LYS A 185 -8.65 -0.37 5.11
N PRO A 186 -7.43 -0.22 4.58
CA PRO A 186 -6.29 -0.97 5.11
C PRO A 186 -6.03 -0.52 6.57
N ASP A 187 -5.97 -1.49 7.47
CA ASP A 187 -5.75 -1.24 8.90
C ASP A 187 -4.28 -0.92 9.23
N SER A 188 -3.36 -1.27 8.33
CA SER A 188 -1.94 -0.90 8.41
C SER A 188 -1.36 -0.67 7.02
N PHE A 189 -0.54 0.36 6.89
CA PHE A 189 0.44 0.47 5.82
C PHE A 189 1.79 0.16 6.46
N ILE A 190 2.49 -0.83 5.92
CA ILE A 190 3.88 -1.09 6.28
C ILE A 190 4.68 0.01 5.57
N CYS A 191 5.21 0.96 6.35
CA CYS A 191 6.22 1.92 5.90
C CYS A 191 7.58 1.39 6.34
#